data_AF-A0A8C0G9F7-F1
#
_entry.id   AF-A0A8C0G9F7-F1
#
_cell.length_a   1.000
_cell.length_b   1.000
_cell.length_c   1.000
_cell.angle_alpha   90.00
_cell.angle_beta   90.00
_cell.angle_gamma   90.00
#
_symmetry.space_group_name_H-M   'P 1'
#
loop_
_entity.id
_entity.type
_entity.pdbx_description
1 polymer ?
#
loop_
_entity_poly.entity_id
_entity_poly.type
_entity_poly.pdbx_seq_one_letter_code
_entity_poly.pdbx_strand_id
1 'polypeptide(L)'
;CESYLQLQNYFDGKLSPQGKMPWIEYNRKKVSGTEFIIDFLEEKLGVNLNKNLGPHERAVSRAVTKMVEEHFYWTLAYCQWVDNLHETQKMLSCRGPFSDLLKWILCHLTKGIVKREMYGHGIGRFSEEEIYKLMEKDMRSLAGLLGDKKYIMGPKLSTLDATVFGHLAQAMWTLPGTRPERLIKGELINLAMYCERIRRKFWPEWHQDDDNTLYESEESSEASKTHTPLQDFSFYSRTETFDEEGTENSISQTPDTDYTGHSLFDSDMDLDDYTDHAQCK
;
A
#
# COMPACT_ATOMS: atom_id res chain seq x y z
N CYS A 1 11.41 -9.41 33.62
CA CYS A 1 9.97 -9.17 33.47
C CYS A 1 9.74 -8.52 32.12
N GLU A 2 9.43 -9.29 31.09
CA GLU A 2 8.96 -8.73 29.83
C GLU A 2 7.53 -8.25 30.06
N SER A 3 7.37 -6.94 30.22
CA SER A 3 6.06 -6.31 30.21
C SER A 3 5.50 -6.43 28.81
N TYR A 4 4.59 -7.37 28.58
CA TYR A 4 3.84 -7.45 27.34
C TYR A 4 3.07 -6.14 27.16
N LEU A 5 3.40 -5.39 26.11
CA LEU A 5 2.60 -4.26 25.68
C LEU A 5 1.27 -4.82 25.15
N GLN A 6 0.21 -4.67 25.94
CA GLN A 6 -1.12 -5.08 25.51
C GLN A 6 -1.64 -4.05 24.49
N LEU A 7 -1.60 -4.40 23.20
CA LEU A 7 -2.22 -3.61 22.14
C LEU A 7 -3.74 -3.81 22.19
N GLN A 8 -4.49 -2.71 22.27
CA GLN A 8 -5.94 -2.72 22.18
C GLN A 8 -6.38 -1.80 21.05
N ASN A 9 -7.09 -2.36 20.08
CA ASN A 9 -7.58 -1.62 18.91
C ASN A 9 -9.05 -1.26 19.11
N TYR A 10 -9.41 -0.02 18.77
CA TYR A 10 -10.77 0.49 18.81
C TYR A 10 -11.14 1.01 17.41
N PHE A 11 -12.24 0.50 16.86
CA PHE A 11 -12.78 0.92 15.56
C PHE A 11 -14.13 1.62 15.74
N ASP A 12 -14.20 2.53 16.73
CA ASP A 12 -15.44 3.22 17.11
C ASP A 12 -15.64 4.56 16.38
N GLY A 13 -14.77 4.88 15.42
CA GLY A 13 -14.82 6.10 14.62
C GLY A 13 -14.39 7.37 15.38
N LYS A 14 -13.87 7.25 16.62
CA LYS A 14 -13.41 8.42 17.37
C LYS A 14 -12.15 9.00 16.77
N LEU A 15 -12.22 10.28 16.43
CA LEU A 15 -11.08 11.07 16.01
C LEU A 15 -10.22 11.50 17.19
N SER A 16 -8.95 11.77 16.92
CA SER A 16 -8.08 12.41 17.90
C SER A 16 -8.53 13.84 18.20
N PRO A 17 -7.94 14.52 19.22
CA PRO A 17 -8.20 15.94 19.46
C PRO A 17 -7.88 16.85 18.26
N GLN A 18 -7.03 16.39 17.32
CA GLN A 18 -6.71 17.09 16.07
C GLN A 18 -7.61 16.67 14.89
N GLY A 19 -8.64 15.86 15.13
CA GLY A 19 -9.52 15.36 14.07
C GLY A 19 -8.87 14.30 13.17
N LYS A 20 -7.79 13.64 13.61
CA LYS A 20 -7.03 12.67 12.79
C LYS A 20 -7.20 11.23 13.28
N MET A 21 -7.07 10.30 12.34
CA MET A 21 -6.87 8.86 12.57
C MET A 21 -5.70 8.40 11.66
N PRO A 22 -4.88 7.42 12.06
CA PRO A 22 -4.84 6.78 13.37
C PRO A 22 -4.34 7.71 14.49
N TRP A 23 -4.70 7.38 15.72
CA TRP A 23 -4.14 7.94 16.96
C TRP A 23 -4.00 6.84 18.00
N ILE A 24 -3.06 6.99 18.92
CA ILE A 24 -2.81 6.04 20.01
C ILE A 24 -2.82 6.74 21.36
N GLU A 25 -3.04 5.97 22.42
CA GLU A 25 -2.77 6.37 23.79
C GLU A 25 -1.72 5.43 24.39
N TYR A 26 -0.61 6.01 24.87
CA TYR A 26 0.47 5.28 25.53
C TYR A 26 0.75 5.94 26.87
N ASN A 27 0.59 5.21 27.98
CA ASN A 27 0.75 5.74 29.34
C ASN A 27 0.01 7.08 29.56
N ARG A 28 -1.27 7.15 29.12
CA ARG A 28 -2.15 8.33 29.15
C ARG A 28 -1.71 9.50 28.24
N LYS A 29 -0.65 9.35 27.46
CA LYS A 29 -0.25 10.33 26.44
C LYS A 29 -0.87 9.96 25.09
N LYS A 30 -1.60 10.90 24.50
CA LYS A 30 -2.20 10.74 23.18
C LYS A 30 -1.28 11.28 22.08
N VAL A 31 -1.13 10.52 21.01
CA VAL A 31 -0.32 10.88 19.83
C VAL A 31 -1.13 10.56 18.57
N SER A 32 -1.16 11.46 17.60
CA SER A 32 -1.97 11.32 16.38
C SER A 32 -1.14 11.49 15.13
N GLY A 33 -1.56 10.81 14.06
CA GLY A 33 -0.90 10.83 12.76
C GLY A 33 0.23 9.80 12.69
N THR A 34 0.21 8.97 11.65
CA THR A 34 1.07 7.80 11.51
C THR A 34 2.55 8.14 11.66
N GLU A 35 3.04 9.19 11.00
CA GLU A 35 4.45 9.63 11.09
C GLU A 35 4.87 9.91 12.55
N PHE A 36 4.09 10.73 13.26
CA PHE A 36 4.39 11.08 14.66
C PHE A 36 4.18 9.92 15.64
N ILE A 37 3.26 9.01 15.34
CA ILE A 37 3.06 7.78 16.11
C ILE A 37 4.31 6.89 15.99
N ILE A 38 4.82 6.69 14.78
CA ILE A 38 6.01 5.89 14.55
C ILE A 38 7.19 6.51 15.30
N ASP A 39 7.48 7.80 15.09
CA ASP A 39 8.59 8.49 15.77
C ASP A 39 8.50 8.37 17.30
N PHE A 40 7.29 8.56 17.85
CA PHE A 40 7.05 8.43 19.28
C PHE A 40 7.31 7.01 19.80
N LEU A 41 6.87 5.98 19.07
CA LEU A 41 7.08 4.59 19.44
C LEU A 41 8.54 4.18 19.29
N GLU A 42 9.24 4.67 18.26
CA GLU A 42 10.67 4.42 18.10
C GLU A 42 11.47 4.99 19.29
N GLU A 43 11.16 6.23 19.70
CA GLU A 43 11.77 6.87 20.87
C GLU A 43 11.46 6.10 22.17
N LYS A 44 10.21 5.68 22.38
CA LYS A 44 9.78 5.05 23.63
C LYS A 44 10.16 3.59 23.78
N LEU A 45 10.24 2.85 22.67
CA LEU A 45 10.51 1.41 22.69
C LEU A 45 11.95 1.07 22.28
N GLY A 46 12.71 2.04 21.77
CA GLY A 46 14.07 1.79 21.28
C GLY A 46 14.11 0.90 20.04
N VAL A 47 13.02 0.85 19.28
CA VAL A 47 12.89 0.04 18.06
C VAL A 47 12.93 0.97 16.87
N ASN A 48 13.80 0.71 15.89
CA ASN A 48 13.81 1.44 14.63
C ASN A 48 13.78 0.45 13.46
N LEU A 49 12.68 0.45 12.70
CA LEU A 49 12.49 -0.47 11.57
C LEU A 49 13.35 -0.08 10.37
N ASN A 50 13.74 1.19 10.29
CA ASN A 50 14.55 1.77 9.22
C ASN A 50 16.05 1.81 9.57
N LYS A 51 16.49 1.12 10.63
CA LYS A 51 17.88 1.19 11.14
C LYS A 51 18.93 0.71 10.14
N ASN A 52 18.54 -0.17 9.20
CA ASN A 52 19.44 -0.70 8.18
C ASN A 52 19.39 0.10 6.87
N LEU A 53 18.54 1.13 6.78
CA LEU A 53 18.39 1.92 5.55
C LEU A 53 19.38 3.09 5.56
N GLY A 54 20.20 3.16 4.51
CA GLY A 54 21.08 4.29 4.24
C GLY A 54 20.31 5.57 3.85
N PRO A 55 20.98 6.73 3.74
CA PRO A 55 20.33 8.00 3.42
C PRO A 55 19.52 7.97 2.11
N HIS A 56 20.07 7.37 1.05
CA HIS A 56 19.39 7.22 -0.24
C HIS A 56 18.14 6.34 -0.13
N GLU A 57 18.26 5.18 0.52
CA GLU A 57 17.15 4.25 0.74
C GLU A 57 16.02 4.88 1.57
N ARG A 58 16.36 5.73 2.55
CA ARG A 58 15.39 6.51 3.31
C ARG A 58 14.66 7.54 2.44
N ALA A 59 15.36 8.20 1.52
CA ALA A 59 14.75 9.12 0.57
C ALA A 59 13.78 8.40 -0.39
N VAL A 60 14.18 7.24 -0.92
CA VAL A 60 13.31 6.39 -1.74
C VAL A 60 12.10 5.93 -0.93
N SER A 61 12.31 5.44 0.29
CA SER A 61 11.24 5.03 1.20
C SER A 61 10.23 6.17 1.43
N ARG A 62 10.71 7.39 1.64
CA ARG A 62 9.86 8.58 1.77
C ARG A 62 9.03 8.85 0.52
N ALA A 63 9.65 8.82 -0.66
CA ALA A 63 8.96 9.06 -1.93
C ALA A 63 7.86 8.03 -2.19
N VAL A 64 8.17 6.73 -2.00
CA VAL A 64 7.19 5.65 -2.19
C VAL A 64 6.08 5.74 -1.15
N THR A 65 6.40 6.09 0.09
CA THR A 65 5.40 6.33 1.15
C THR A 65 4.40 7.41 0.71
N LYS A 66 4.87 8.53 0.15
CA LYS A 66 3.99 9.59 -0.33
C LYS A 66 3.21 9.25 -1.57
N MET A 67 3.76 8.47 -2.50
CA MET A 67 3.00 7.89 -3.60
C MET A 67 1.84 7.03 -3.08
N VAL A 68 2.08 6.20 -2.06
CA VAL A 68 1.04 5.31 -1.51
C VAL A 68 -0.03 6.09 -0.74
N GLU A 69 0.39 6.96 0.19
CA GLU A 69 -0.52 7.69 1.10
C GLU A 69 -1.31 8.80 0.40
N GLU A 70 -0.70 9.49 -0.56
CA GLU A 70 -1.27 10.71 -1.15
C GLU A 70 -1.76 10.51 -2.58
N HIS A 71 -1.49 9.38 -3.23
CA HIS A 71 -1.97 9.10 -4.57
C HIS A 71 -2.75 7.78 -4.64
N PHE A 72 -2.11 6.65 -4.35
CA PHE A 72 -2.73 5.33 -4.44
C PHE A 72 -3.95 5.21 -3.51
N TYR A 73 -3.84 5.73 -2.28
CA TYR A 73 -4.95 5.79 -1.31
C TYR A 73 -6.25 6.36 -1.90
N TRP A 74 -6.18 7.47 -2.63
CA TRP A 74 -7.39 8.10 -3.19
C TRP A 74 -8.05 7.24 -4.26
N THR A 75 -7.28 6.46 -5.00
CA THR A 75 -7.83 5.53 -6.00
C THR A 75 -8.56 4.35 -5.33
N LEU A 76 -8.04 3.84 -4.22
CA LEU A 76 -8.71 2.83 -3.40
C LEU A 76 -9.97 3.39 -2.73
N ALA A 77 -9.88 4.62 -2.18
CA ALA A 77 -11.02 5.30 -1.57
C ALA A 77 -12.15 5.54 -2.59
N TYR A 78 -11.81 5.88 -3.84
CA TYR A 78 -12.79 5.96 -4.93
C TYR A 78 -13.45 4.61 -5.17
N CYS A 79 -12.65 3.55 -5.36
CA CYS A 79 -13.15 2.21 -5.58
C CYS A 79 -14.11 1.80 -4.46
N GLN A 80 -13.75 2.04 -3.20
CA GLN A 80 -14.56 1.64 -2.03
C GLN A 80 -15.84 2.47 -1.87
N TRP A 81 -15.71 3.80 -1.86
CA TRP A 81 -16.78 4.70 -1.41
C TRP A 81 -17.57 5.36 -2.54
N VAL A 82 -17.13 5.21 -3.79
CA VAL A 82 -17.81 5.81 -4.94
C VAL A 82 -18.36 4.75 -5.87
N ASP A 83 -17.49 3.86 -6.36
CA ASP A 83 -17.84 2.83 -7.34
C ASP A 83 -18.48 1.60 -6.67
N ASN A 84 -17.80 0.99 -5.70
CA ASN A 84 -18.25 -0.22 -5.00
C ASN A 84 -19.14 0.06 -3.77
N LEU A 85 -19.92 1.15 -3.78
CA LEU A 85 -20.65 1.63 -2.60
C LEU A 85 -21.60 0.57 -2.02
N HIS A 86 -22.25 -0.20 -2.89
CA HIS A 86 -23.24 -1.19 -2.47
C HIS A 86 -22.60 -2.33 -1.66
N GLU A 87 -21.48 -2.88 -2.11
CA GLU A 87 -20.75 -3.91 -1.36
C GLU A 87 -20.14 -3.32 -0.09
N THR A 88 -19.58 -2.11 -0.14
CA THR A 88 -19.09 -1.39 1.04
C THR A 88 -20.18 -1.23 2.11
N GLN A 89 -21.43 -0.98 1.71
CA GLN A 89 -22.56 -0.88 2.64
C GLN A 89 -22.81 -2.20 3.39
N LYS A 90 -22.63 -3.36 2.74
CA LYS A 90 -22.80 -4.68 3.36
C LYS A 90 -21.76 -4.94 4.45
N MET A 91 -20.53 -4.44 4.24
CA MET A 91 -19.43 -4.59 5.20
C MET A 91 -19.59 -3.73 6.46
N LEU A 92 -20.47 -2.72 6.44
CA LEU A 92 -20.72 -1.88 7.61
C LEU A 92 -21.43 -2.66 8.72
N SER A 93 -20.81 -2.66 9.90
CA SER A 93 -21.41 -3.22 11.11
C SER A 93 -22.31 -2.18 11.79
N CYS A 94 -23.62 -2.32 11.63
CA CYS A 94 -24.63 -1.58 12.39
C CYS A 94 -25.71 -2.56 12.85
N ARG A 95 -26.10 -2.50 14.12
CA ARG A 95 -27.11 -3.38 14.72
C ARG A 95 -28.25 -2.54 15.30
N GLY A 96 -29.47 -3.05 15.20
CA GLY A 96 -30.66 -2.43 15.76
C GLY A 96 -31.74 -2.11 14.71
N PRO A 97 -32.92 -1.64 15.15
CA PRO A 97 -33.95 -1.20 14.22
C PRO A 97 -33.41 -0.04 13.37
N PHE A 98 -33.77 -0.01 12.09
CA PHE A 98 -33.31 0.99 11.10
C PHE A 98 -31.83 0.92 10.71
N SER A 99 -31.12 -0.18 11.01
CA SER A 99 -29.70 -0.35 10.63
C SER A 99 -29.44 -0.12 9.15
N ASP A 100 -30.32 -0.60 8.27
CA ASP A 100 -30.12 -0.50 6.82
C ASP A 100 -30.28 0.94 6.33
N LEU A 101 -31.25 1.68 6.87
CA LEU A 101 -31.42 3.09 6.60
C LEU A 101 -30.20 3.89 7.09
N LEU A 102 -29.69 3.58 8.29
CA LEU A 102 -28.52 4.26 8.84
C LEU A 102 -27.25 3.96 8.02
N LYS A 103 -27.03 2.70 7.62
CA LYS A 103 -25.93 2.31 6.73
C LYS A 103 -26.03 3.04 5.39
N TRP A 104 -27.22 3.11 4.81
CA TRP A 104 -27.46 3.84 3.56
C TRP A 104 -27.13 5.32 3.70
N ILE A 105 -27.64 6.00 4.74
CA ILE A 105 -27.34 7.41 5.03
C ILE A 105 -25.83 7.61 5.19
N LEU A 106 -25.17 6.77 5.99
CA LEU A 106 -23.73 6.86 6.24
C LEU A 106 -22.91 6.68 4.97
N CYS A 107 -23.21 5.65 4.17
CA CYS A 107 -22.54 5.40 2.89
C CYS A 107 -22.68 6.58 1.93
N HIS A 108 -23.90 7.11 1.76
CA HIS A 108 -24.13 8.22 0.84
C HIS A 108 -23.50 9.54 1.33
N LEU A 109 -23.47 9.79 2.64
CA LEU A 109 -22.73 10.91 3.21
C LEU A 109 -21.23 10.77 2.98
N THR A 110 -20.66 9.60 3.28
CA THR A 110 -19.23 9.32 3.09
C THR A 110 -18.84 9.43 1.61
N LYS A 111 -19.66 8.91 0.69
CA LYS A 111 -19.47 9.09 -0.76
C LYS A 111 -19.37 10.56 -1.15
N GLY A 112 -20.27 11.40 -0.62
CA GLY A 112 -20.25 12.85 -0.85
C GLY A 112 -18.98 13.51 -0.34
N ILE A 113 -18.53 13.14 0.86
CA ILE A 113 -17.29 13.63 1.46
C ILE A 113 -16.08 13.20 0.62
N VAL A 114 -15.95 11.91 0.31
CA VAL A 114 -14.83 11.38 -0.50
C VAL A 114 -14.74 12.08 -1.84
N LYS A 115 -15.86 12.25 -2.58
CA LYS A 115 -15.84 12.97 -3.86
C LYS A 115 -15.39 14.43 -3.70
N ARG A 116 -15.82 15.11 -2.63
CA ARG A 116 -15.41 16.50 -2.36
C ARG A 116 -13.91 16.59 -2.07
N GLU A 117 -13.39 15.75 -1.16
CA GLU A 117 -11.98 15.75 -0.79
C GLU A 117 -11.09 15.38 -1.98
N MET A 118 -11.48 14.36 -2.76
CA MET A 118 -10.78 14.00 -3.99
C MET A 118 -10.76 15.14 -5.02
N TYR A 119 -11.86 15.89 -5.14
CA TYR A 119 -11.90 17.06 -6.01
C TYR A 119 -11.00 18.18 -5.46
N GLY A 120 -10.91 18.37 -4.14
CA GLY A 120 -9.91 19.24 -3.52
C GLY A 120 -8.47 18.82 -3.85
N HIS A 121 -8.21 17.51 -3.80
CA HIS A 121 -6.89 16.92 -4.06
C HIS A 121 -6.41 17.07 -5.51
N GLY A 122 -7.31 17.09 -6.50
CA GLY A 122 -6.94 17.10 -7.92
C GLY A 122 -7.43 15.86 -8.65
N ILE A 123 -7.15 14.69 -8.07
CA ILE A 123 -7.44 13.39 -8.68
C ILE A 123 -8.93 13.15 -8.95
N GLY A 124 -9.82 13.75 -8.14
CA GLY A 124 -11.26 13.65 -8.34
C GLY A 124 -11.81 14.41 -9.55
N ARG A 125 -10.96 15.11 -10.31
CA ARG A 125 -11.33 15.72 -11.60
C ARG A 125 -11.27 14.74 -12.77
N PHE A 126 -10.57 13.63 -12.61
CA PHE A 126 -10.45 12.61 -13.64
C PHE A 126 -11.71 11.75 -13.72
N SER A 127 -11.92 11.14 -14.89
CA SER A 127 -12.95 10.13 -15.11
C SER A 127 -12.64 8.84 -14.34
N GLU A 128 -13.65 7.97 -14.19
CA GLU A 128 -13.49 6.65 -13.58
C GLU A 128 -12.35 5.85 -14.21
N GLU A 129 -12.33 5.77 -15.55
CA GLU A 129 -11.30 5.01 -16.28
C GLU A 129 -9.89 5.60 -16.08
N GLU A 130 -9.76 6.92 -15.99
CA GLU A 130 -8.48 7.57 -15.69
C GLU A 130 -8.03 7.29 -14.26
N ILE A 131 -8.94 7.33 -13.28
CA ILE A 131 -8.64 6.99 -11.88
C ILE A 131 -8.13 5.54 -11.79
N TYR A 132 -8.78 4.60 -12.47
CA TYR A 132 -8.34 3.21 -12.47
C TYR A 132 -7.03 2.98 -13.24
N LYS A 133 -6.74 3.76 -14.29
CA LYS A 133 -5.41 3.77 -14.93
C LYS A 133 -4.33 4.27 -13.99
N LEU A 134 -4.62 5.28 -13.17
CA LEU A 134 -3.69 5.78 -12.15
C LEU A 134 -3.43 4.72 -11.06
N MET A 135 -4.49 4.08 -10.56
CA MET A 135 -4.39 2.96 -9.62
C MET A 135 -3.50 1.84 -10.17
N GLU A 136 -3.74 1.41 -11.41
CA GLU A 136 -2.95 0.35 -12.05
C GLU A 136 -1.48 0.73 -12.15
N LYS A 137 -1.17 1.98 -12.54
CA LYS A 137 0.21 2.48 -12.60
C LYS A 137 0.91 2.42 -11.25
N ASP A 138 0.23 2.81 -10.17
CA ASP A 138 0.79 2.74 -8.82
C ASP A 138 1.06 1.29 -8.40
N MET A 139 0.10 0.38 -8.63
CA MET A 139 0.25 -1.04 -8.29
C MET A 139 1.36 -1.70 -9.09
N ARG A 140 1.47 -1.41 -10.40
CA ARG A 140 2.59 -1.91 -11.22
C ARG A 140 3.92 -1.32 -10.80
N SER A 141 3.95 -0.06 -10.37
CA SER A 141 5.16 0.57 -9.83
C SER A 141 5.60 -0.10 -8.53
N LEU A 142 4.67 -0.41 -7.62
CA LEU A 142 4.95 -1.19 -6.42
C LEU A 142 5.44 -2.61 -6.74
N ALA A 143 4.84 -3.27 -7.74
CA ALA A 143 5.28 -4.59 -8.19
C ALA A 143 6.70 -4.55 -8.76
N GLY A 144 7.04 -3.52 -9.54
CA GLY A 144 8.39 -3.30 -10.07
C GLY A 144 9.41 -2.96 -8.97
N LEU A 145 9.02 -2.11 -8.00
CA LEU A 145 9.85 -1.78 -6.84
C LEU A 145 10.11 -3.02 -5.96
N LEU A 146 9.13 -3.91 -5.82
CA LEU A 146 9.32 -5.18 -5.12
C LEU A 146 10.25 -6.11 -5.91
N GLY A 147 10.01 -6.31 -7.20
CA GLY A 147 10.71 -7.30 -8.01
C GLY A 147 10.65 -8.68 -7.35
N ASP A 148 11.82 -9.31 -7.22
CA ASP A 148 11.99 -10.60 -6.53
C ASP A 148 12.40 -10.47 -5.05
N LYS A 149 12.42 -9.24 -4.51
CA LYS A 149 12.84 -9.01 -3.13
C LYS A 149 11.79 -9.52 -2.14
N LYS A 150 12.26 -9.91 -0.96
CA LYS A 150 11.37 -10.35 0.13
C LYS A 150 10.45 -9.23 0.62
N TYR A 151 11.01 -8.03 0.75
CA TYR A 151 10.37 -6.76 1.14
C TYR A 151 10.85 -5.64 0.22
N ILE A 152 10.17 -4.49 0.19
CA ILE A 152 10.43 -3.44 -0.82
C ILE A 152 11.89 -2.94 -0.75
N MET A 153 12.44 -2.80 0.45
CA MET A 153 13.82 -2.36 0.69
C MET A 153 14.83 -3.51 0.87
N GLY A 154 14.47 -4.74 0.47
CA GLY A 154 15.37 -5.89 0.50
C GLY A 154 14.96 -6.97 1.52
N PRO A 155 15.89 -7.54 2.30
CA PRO A 155 15.62 -8.75 3.10
C PRO A 155 14.94 -8.47 4.45
N LYS A 156 14.99 -7.24 4.96
CA LYS A 156 14.43 -6.84 6.26
C LYS A 156 13.21 -5.95 6.06
N LEU A 157 12.21 -6.10 6.93
CA LEU A 157 11.05 -5.23 6.98
C LEU A 157 11.45 -3.81 7.38
N SER A 158 10.77 -2.85 6.79
CA SER A 158 10.91 -1.42 7.06
C SER A 158 9.54 -0.79 7.33
N THR A 159 9.50 0.50 7.72
CA THR A 159 8.22 1.21 7.84
C THR A 159 7.49 1.31 6.50
N LEU A 160 8.23 1.35 5.38
CA LEU A 160 7.65 1.37 4.03
C LEU A 160 6.77 0.15 3.80
N ASP A 161 7.21 -1.02 4.26
CA ASP A 161 6.45 -2.25 4.08
C ASP A 161 5.13 -2.23 4.85
N ALA A 162 5.11 -1.63 6.05
CA ALA A 162 3.88 -1.44 6.82
C ALA A 162 2.90 -0.53 6.06
N THR A 163 3.38 0.57 5.47
CA THR A 163 2.57 1.49 4.67
C THR A 163 2.02 0.82 3.41
N VAL A 164 2.88 0.15 2.63
CA VAL A 164 2.51 -0.53 1.38
C VAL A 164 1.51 -1.65 1.67
N PHE A 165 1.81 -2.50 2.66
CA PHE A 165 0.90 -3.58 3.06
C PHE A 165 -0.46 -3.04 3.50
N GLY A 166 -0.51 -1.98 4.33
CA GLY A 166 -1.77 -1.41 4.83
C GLY A 166 -2.73 -0.95 3.72
N HIS A 167 -2.19 -0.52 2.57
CA HIS A 167 -2.99 -0.12 1.42
C HIS A 167 -3.29 -1.30 0.49
N LEU A 168 -2.29 -2.14 0.18
CA LEU A 168 -2.50 -3.33 -0.66
C LEU A 168 -3.43 -4.36 -0.01
N ALA A 169 -3.51 -4.40 1.33
CA ALA A 169 -4.46 -5.23 2.04
C ALA A 169 -5.91 -4.92 1.64
N GLN A 170 -6.21 -3.67 1.29
CA GLN A 170 -7.55 -3.30 0.82
C GLN A 170 -7.86 -3.94 -0.53
N ALA A 171 -6.92 -3.83 -1.48
CA ALA A 171 -7.00 -4.48 -2.78
C ALA A 171 -7.08 -6.01 -2.66
N MET A 172 -6.36 -6.61 -1.70
CA MET A 172 -6.32 -8.06 -1.51
C MET A 172 -7.57 -8.65 -0.86
N TRP A 173 -8.13 -7.98 0.14
CA TRP A 173 -9.12 -8.60 1.05
C TRP A 173 -10.37 -7.77 1.33
N THR A 174 -10.38 -6.46 1.08
CA THR A 174 -11.51 -5.60 1.45
C THR A 174 -12.30 -5.05 0.26
N LEU A 175 -11.90 -5.39 -0.97
CA LEU A 175 -12.54 -4.94 -2.22
C LEU A 175 -12.85 -6.13 -3.13
N PRO A 176 -13.66 -7.11 -2.68
CA PRO A 176 -13.94 -8.33 -3.44
C PRO A 176 -14.63 -8.01 -4.78
N GLY A 177 -14.24 -8.71 -5.84
CA GLY A 177 -14.76 -8.58 -7.19
C GLY A 177 -14.39 -7.28 -7.90
N THR A 178 -13.56 -6.42 -7.33
CA THR A 178 -13.23 -5.11 -7.91
C THR A 178 -12.00 -5.15 -8.83
N ARG A 179 -11.77 -4.07 -9.59
CA ARG A 179 -10.56 -3.92 -10.43
C ARG A 179 -9.23 -4.08 -9.64
N PRO A 180 -9.01 -3.44 -8.48
CA PRO A 180 -7.77 -3.62 -7.72
C PRO A 180 -7.56 -5.08 -7.28
N GLU A 181 -8.60 -5.78 -6.82
CA GLU A 181 -8.48 -7.18 -6.41
C GLU A 181 -8.12 -8.09 -7.60
N ARG A 182 -8.83 -7.94 -8.72
CA ARG A 182 -8.54 -8.73 -9.93
C ARG A 182 -7.11 -8.49 -10.42
N LEU A 183 -6.63 -7.24 -10.38
CA LEU A 183 -5.27 -6.91 -10.80
C LEU A 183 -4.22 -7.56 -9.90
N ILE A 184 -4.36 -7.43 -8.57
CA ILE A 184 -3.35 -7.97 -7.64
C ILE A 184 -3.34 -9.50 -7.61
N LYS A 185 -4.51 -10.15 -7.62
CA LYS A 185 -4.62 -11.62 -7.58
C LYS A 185 -4.38 -12.27 -8.95
N GLY A 186 -4.66 -11.55 -10.05
CA GLY A 186 -4.56 -12.08 -11.41
C GLY A 186 -3.23 -11.83 -12.10
N GLU A 187 -2.65 -10.62 -11.95
CA GLU A 187 -1.46 -10.21 -12.72
C GLU A 187 -0.25 -9.87 -11.85
N LEU A 188 -0.46 -9.31 -10.66
CA LEU A 188 0.63 -8.85 -9.78
C LEU A 188 0.92 -9.87 -8.67
N ILE A 189 1.19 -11.12 -9.06
CA ILE A 189 1.33 -12.24 -8.12
C ILE A 189 2.43 -12.03 -7.09
N ASN A 190 3.51 -11.31 -7.44
CA ASN A 190 4.58 -10.99 -6.51
C ASN A 190 4.08 -10.08 -5.36
N LEU A 191 3.20 -9.12 -5.65
CA LEU A 191 2.53 -8.30 -4.63
C LEU A 191 1.56 -9.12 -3.78
N ALA A 192 0.77 -10.02 -4.39
CA ALA A 192 -0.12 -10.90 -3.64
C ALA A 192 0.65 -11.78 -2.63
N MET A 193 1.76 -12.38 -3.08
CA MET A 193 2.65 -13.17 -2.23
C MET A 193 3.35 -12.35 -1.16
N TYR A 194 3.69 -11.09 -1.46
CA TYR A 194 4.21 -10.13 -0.49
C TYR A 194 3.19 -9.83 0.61
N CYS A 195 1.93 -9.56 0.24
CA CYS A 195 0.84 -9.35 1.20
C CYS A 195 0.61 -10.57 2.08
N GLU A 196 0.52 -11.77 1.50
CA GLU A 196 0.34 -13.02 2.27
C GLU A 196 1.50 -13.26 3.25
N ARG A 197 2.74 -12.99 2.85
CA ARG A 197 3.91 -13.15 3.71
C ARG A 197 3.87 -12.22 4.92
N ILE A 198 3.49 -10.96 4.74
CA ILE A 198 3.35 -10.01 5.86
C ILE A 198 2.18 -10.41 6.75
N ARG A 199 1.03 -10.75 6.14
CA ARG A 199 -0.16 -11.20 6.85
C ARG A 199 0.15 -12.37 7.79
N ARG A 200 0.70 -13.46 7.25
CA ARG A 200 1.03 -14.68 8.02
C ARG A 200 2.05 -14.43 9.14
N LYS A 201 2.95 -13.45 8.94
CA LYS A 201 3.99 -13.13 9.93
C LYS A 201 3.43 -12.37 11.13
N PHE A 202 2.52 -11.41 10.93
CA PHE A 202 2.05 -10.51 11.98
C PHE A 202 0.65 -10.83 12.50
N TRP A 203 -0.17 -11.52 11.71
CA TRP A 203 -1.51 -11.97 12.04
C TRP A 203 -1.71 -13.44 11.65
N PRO A 204 -0.96 -14.38 12.24
CA PRO A 204 -1.10 -15.82 11.95
C PRO A 204 -2.51 -16.36 12.27
N GLU A 205 -3.23 -15.71 13.18
CA GLU A 205 -4.61 -16.01 13.57
C GLU A 205 -5.66 -15.47 12.57
N TRP A 206 -5.26 -14.62 11.63
CA TRP A 206 -6.17 -14.14 10.59
C TRP A 206 -6.43 -15.28 9.61
N HIS A 207 -7.46 -16.08 9.87
CA HIS A 207 -7.98 -17.07 8.93
C HIS A 207 -8.85 -16.36 7.89
N GLN A 208 -8.62 -16.65 6.62
CA GLN A 208 -9.59 -16.33 5.58
C GLN A 208 -10.65 -17.42 5.65
N ASP A 209 -11.89 -17.04 5.95
CA ASP A 209 -13.01 -17.90 5.63
C ASP A 209 -13.06 -17.93 4.10
N ASP A 210 -12.61 -19.03 3.49
CA ASP A 210 -12.72 -19.25 2.05
C ASP A 210 -14.22 -19.28 1.69
N ASP A 211 -14.79 -18.11 1.40
CA ASP A 211 -16.19 -17.96 1.00
C ASP A 211 -16.41 -18.39 -0.45
N ASN A 212 -15.78 -19.50 -0.84
CA ASN A 212 -15.94 -20.18 -2.11
C ASN A 212 -16.93 -21.36 -2.01
N THR A 213 -17.62 -21.52 -0.88
CA THR A 213 -18.58 -22.62 -0.63
C THR A 213 -20.06 -22.22 -0.64
N LEU A 214 -20.44 -21.00 -1.02
CA LEU A 214 -21.85 -20.56 -1.02
C LEU A 214 -22.42 -20.14 -2.39
N TYR A 215 -21.69 -20.34 -3.49
CA TYR A 215 -22.14 -20.02 -4.85
C TYR A 215 -22.24 -21.21 -5.81
N GLU A 216 -22.46 -22.43 -5.28
CA GLU A 216 -22.90 -23.58 -6.10
C GLU A 216 -24.08 -24.28 -5.42
N SER A 217 -25.28 -23.71 -5.52
CA SER A 217 -26.50 -24.51 -5.32
C SER A 217 -27.76 -23.96 -5.98
N GLU A 218 -27.69 -23.15 -7.05
CA GLU A 218 -28.86 -22.92 -7.92
C GLU A 218 -28.42 -22.74 -9.37
N GLU A 219 -28.21 -23.87 -10.07
CA GLU A 219 -28.62 -24.10 -11.47
C GLU A 219 -27.98 -25.41 -11.98
N SER A 220 -28.73 -26.49 -11.87
CA SER A 220 -28.49 -27.67 -12.69
C SER A 220 -29.11 -27.46 -14.08
N SER A 221 -28.29 -27.23 -15.10
CA SER A 221 -28.52 -27.78 -16.45
C SER A 221 -27.32 -27.58 -17.37
N GLU A 222 -26.69 -28.71 -17.71
CA GLU A 222 -25.99 -29.03 -18.95
C GLU A 222 -25.02 -27.98 -19.57
N ALA A 223 -23.72 -28.20 -19.41
CA ALA A 223 -22.80 -28.57 -20.49
C ALA A 223 -21.32 -28.42 -20.06
N SER A 224 -20.52 -29.44 -20.37
CA SER A 224 -19.09 -29.54 -20.09
C SER A 224 -18.28 -28.33 -20.55
N LYS A 225 -17.36 -27.87 -19.68
CA LYS A 225 -15.97 -27.49 -20.01
C LYS A 225 -15.12 -27.42 -18.74
N THR A 226 -14.02 -28.16 -18.77
CA THR A 226 -12.93 -28.23 -17.79
C THR A 226 -12.45 -26.85 -17.34
N HIS A 227 -12.47 -26.62 -16.02
CA HIS A 227 -11.66 -25.59 -15.37
C HIS A 227 -10.85 -26.25 -14.25
N THR A 228 -9.52 -26.17 -14.35
CA THR A 228 -8.58 -26.71 -13.37
C THR A 228 -8.62 -25.87 -12.10
N PRO A 229 -8.74 -26.47 -10.89
CA PRO A 229 -8.68 -25.70 -9.64
C PRO A 229 -7.27 -25.15 -9.40
N LEU A 230 -7.21 -23.92 -8.89
CA LEU A 230 -5.98 -23.23 -8.48
C LEU A 230 -5.18 -24.11 -7.51
N GLN A 231 -3.88 -24.24 -7.78
CA GLN A 231 -2.96 -25.03 -6.97
C GLN A 231 -2.82 -24.44 -5.56
N ASP A 232 -3.05 -25.32 -4.59
CA ASP A 232 -2.81 -25.11 -3.17
C ASP A 232 -1.34 -24.70 -2.92
N PHE A 233 -1.12 -23.43 -2.54
CA PHE A 233 0.20 -22.87 -2.23
C PHE A 233 0.72 -23.27 -0.83
N SER A 234 0.27 -24.40 -0.29
CA SER A 234 0.65 -24.90 1.03
C SER A 234 2.07 -25.50 1.11
N PHE A 235 2.82 -25.60 -0.01
CA PHE A 235 4.05 -26.41 -0.08
C PHE A 235 5.40 -25.73 -0.28
N TYR A 236 5.55 -24.43 0.03
CA TYR A 236 6.90 -23.83 0.09
C TYR A 236 7.16 -23.14 1.42
N SER A 237 7.46 -23.95 2.42
CA SER A 237 8.07 -23.51 3.66
C SER A 237 9.18 -24.48 4.04
N ARG A 238 10.31 -24.41 3.33
CA ARG A 238 11.60 -24.98 3.73
C ARG A 238 12.73 -24.53 2.79
N THR A 239 13.64 -23.71 3.31
CA THR A 239 15.10 -23.73 3.10
C THR A 239 15.67 -22.88 4.23
N GLU A 240 16.12 -23.51 5.32
CA GLU A 240 17.51 -23.92 5.57
C GLU A 240 18.48 -22.73 5.63
N THR A 241 18.89 -22.44 6.86
CA THR A 241 19.97 -21.54 7.25
C THR A 241 21.31 -22.17 6.89
N PHE A 242 22.14 -21.46 6.14
CA PHE A 242 23.59 -21.67 6.14
C PHE A 242 24.29 -20.31 6.22
N ASP A 243 25.05 -20.15 7.30
CA ASP A 243 26.08 -19.13 7.45
C ASP A 243 27.35 -19.58 6.71
N GLU A 244 28.02 -18.68 5.99
CA GLU A 244 29.48 -18.61 5.99
C GLU A 244 30.01 -17.28 5.41
N GLU A 245 31.03 -16.75 6.08
CA GLU A 245 31.80 -15.55 5.77
C GLU A 245 32.85 -15.80 4.67
N GLY A 246 33.23 -14.73 3.95
CA GLY A 246 34.65 -14.45 3.68
C GLY A 246 35.19 -14.52 2.24
N THR A 247 35.51 -13.32 1.71
CA THR A 247 36.74 -12.94 0.97
C THR A 247 36.80 -12.96 -0.57
N GLU A 248 36.80 -11.73 -1.12
CA GLU A 248 37.62 -11.12 -2.20
C GLU A 248 37.53 -11.48 -3.71
N ASN A 249 37.27 -10.39 -4.46
CA ASN A 249 37.84 -9.91 -5.73
C ASN A 249 37.68 -10.72 -7.04
N SER A 250 36.90 -10.15 -7.98
CA SER A 250 37.35 -9.91 -9.36
C SER A 250 36.45 -8.93 -10.12
N ILE A 251 37.11 -8.07 -10.90
CA ILE A 251 36.61 -6.97 -11.74
C ILE A 251 36.02 -7.50 -13.06
N SER A 252 34.88 -6.97 -13.51
CA SER A 252 34.54 -6.72 -14.94
C SER A 252 33.20 -5.96 -15.04
N GLN A 253 33.25 -4.64 -15.28
CA GLN A 253 32.92 -3.95 -16.54
C GLN A 253 31.45 -4.07 -17.01
N THR A 254 30.71 -2.97 -16.83
CA THR A 254 29.38 -2.67 -17.37
C THR A 254 29.47 -2.10 -18.80
N PRO A 255 28.55 -2.44 -19.73
CA PRO A 255 28.53 -1.86 -21.06
C PRO A 255 27.52 -0.72 -21.16
N ASP A 256 27.95 0.53 -20.98
CA ASP A 256 27.18 1.74 -21.30
C ASP A 256 28.08 2.73 -22.04
N THR A 257 28.20 2.63 -23.37
CA THR A 257 28.73 3.70 -24.26
C THR A 257 28.45 3.35 -25.74
N ASP A 258 27.99 4.34 -26.51
CA ASP A 258 27.87 4.28 -27.98
C ASP A 258 29.23 4.52 -28.65
N TYR A 259 29.40 4.02 -29.87
CA TYR A 259 30.59 4.01 -30.74
C TYR A 259 31.22 5.39 -31.02
N THR A 260 30.56 6.48 -30.63
CA THR A 260 31.07 7.85 -30.75
C THR A 260 31.66 8.43 -29.45
N GLY A 261 31.61 7.71 -28.32
CA GLY A 261 32.35 8.08 -27.10
C GLY A 261 31.81 9.28 -26.31
N HIS A 262 30.55 9.69 -26.52
CA HIS A 262 29.92 10.78 -25.77
C HIS A 262 28.93 10.26 -24.70
N SER A 263 28.99 10.84 -23.50
CA SER A 263 28.12 10.54 -22.35
C SER A 263 26.72 11.15 -22.55
N LEU A 264 25.66 10.37 -22.25
CA LEU A 264 24.26 10.72 -22.54
C LEU A 264 23.57 11.65 -21.52
N PHE A 265 24.32 12.30 -20.61
CA PHE A 265 23.70 13.08 -19.52
C PHE A 265 24.27 14.49 -19.25
N ASP A 266 24.97 15.11 -20.19
CA ASP A 266 25.27 16.56 -20.11
C ASP A 266 24.45 17.32 -21.15
N SER A 267 23.37 17.96 -20.68
CA SER A 267 22.75 19.08 -21.37
C SER A 267 22.41 20.14 -20.33
N ASP A 268 23.44 20.89 -19.93
CA ASP A 268 23.28 22.14 -19.20
C ASP A 268 22.63 23.17 -20.14
N MET A 269 21.54 23.78 -19.67
CA MET A 269 20.97 24.97 -20.30
C MET A 269 21.75 26.19 -19.81
N ASP A 270 22.52 26.81 -20.71
CA ASP A 270 23.14 28.11 -20.47
C ASP A 270 22.06 29.18 -20.25
N LEU A 271 22.08 29.83 -19.08
CA LEU A 271 21.32 31.03 -18.76
C LEU A 271 22.19 32.25 -19.08
N ASP A 272 21.82 33.00 -20.12
CA ASP A 272 22.46 34.28 -20.45
C ASP A 272 22.21 35.32 -19.33
N ASP A 273 23.31 35.78 -18.74
CA ASP A 273 23.36 36.82 -17.71
C ASP A 273 23.26 38.22 -18.36
N TYR A 274 22.11 38.87 -18.24
CA TYR A 274 21.94 40.27 -18.65
C TYR A 274 22.43 41.21 -17.53
N THR A 275 23.68 41.64 -17.64
CA THR A 275 24.23 42.74 -16.82
C THR A 275 23.92 44.09 -17.47
N ASP A 276 23.05 44.86 -16.83
CA ASP A 276 22.67 46.22 -17.24
C ASP A 276 23.74 47.22 -16.76
N HIS A 277 24.57 47.70 -17.68
CA HIS A 277 25.52 48.79 -17.42
C HIS A 277 24.87 50.14 -17.73
N ALA A 278 24.71 50.94 -16.67
CA ALA A 278 24.21 52.30 -16.73
C ALA A 278 25.18 53.30 -17.42
N GLN A 279 24.56 54.36 -17.95
CA GLN A 279 25.08 55.73 -18.19
C GLN A 279 25.75 56.07 -19.54
N CYS A 280 25.03 56.83 -20.39
CA CYS A 280 25.33 58.25 -20.66
C CYS A 280 24.37 58.87 -21.71
N LYS A 281 23.37 59.64 -21.27
CA LYS A 281 23.13 61.07 -21.59
C LYS A 281 21.78 61.53 -21.05
#